data_AF-E0RRB6-F1
#
_entry.id   AF-E0RRB6-F1
#
_cell.length_a   1.000
_cell.length_b   1.000
_cell.length_c   1.000
_cell.angle_alpha   90.00
_cell.angle_beta   90.00
_cell.angle_gamma   90.00
#
_symmetry.space_group_name_H-M   'P 1'
#
loop_
_entity.id
_entity.type
_entity.pdbx_description
1 polymer ?
#
loop_
_entity_poly.entity_id
_entity_poly.type
_entity_poly.pdbx_seq_one_letter_code
_entity_poly.pdbx_strand_id
1 'polypeptide(L)'
;MTCEDIIRAALRGWAKNRFQRLTLISVAEELGVTKQALYRYFPSKESLMDGILEYARAVNLTLVEDLNRISSLPFHEGLSFHLSRLLLDFKRHADLYLFLYPPQKVLFRDRFKAFYREVEEHGLTITRTLFSRPGAPDIPERLLPAVHSFIGTTFLFLLLKDMPRPQEDPRESFTTFLSNLDLEKKVRAVTEVIVHGTVRGSFALPDVERVRTIARVEESEVPHFDRILSAAEKVIHEKGIANTTLDDIAHEIGVTRATLYSYFKNKRDLVVSTILRQITGFFDPLFPRLAVCTSIEEKVLCYILYAAEYSHVHKRLFSVTNWLRINSPLRPLRDARAWEQIGRYLERFALLFSPLPLREGLRPAEMLPFLHVLTGSLMQEEPLIRPSEALLVWAYFLEGLRGIERHAEQISAHEKDTDHERRLP
;
A
#
# COMPACT_ATOMS: atom_id res chain seq x y z
N MET A 1 -9.67 19.78 -29.53
CA MET A 1 -9.85 18.62 -28.64
C MET A 1 -9.02 17.47 -29.20
N THR A 2 -7.97 17.10 -28.48
CA THR A 2 -7.06 15.98 -28.80
C THR A 2 -7.46 14.73 -28.01
N CYS A 3 -6.90 13.56 -28.34
CA CYS A 3 -7.08 12.35 -27.53
C CYS A 3 -6.57 12.56 -26.10
N GLU A 4 -5.48 13.30 -25.92
CA GLU A 4 -4.93 13.63 -24.60
C GLU A 4 -5.88 14.51 -23.78
N ASP A 5 -6.52 15.51 -24.40
CA ASP A 5 -7.52 16.35 -23.73
C ASP A 5 -8.67 15.50 -23.17
N ILE A 6 -9.11 14.51 -23.95
CA ILE A 6 -10.19 13.58 -23.57
C ILE A 6 -9.74 12.66 -22.44
N ILE A 7 -8.53 12.09 -22.53
CA ILE A 7 -7.96 11.24 -21.48
C ILE A 7 -7.82 12.02 -20.17
N ARG A 8 -7.28 13.23 -20.22
CA ARG A 8 -7.16 14.10 -19.04
C ARG A 8 -8.54 14.39 -18.46
N ALA A 9 -9.52 14.77 -19.28
CA ALA A 9 -10.88 14.99 -18.80
C ALA A 9 -11.51 13.72 -18.19
N ALA A 10 -11.26 12.54 -18.77
CA ALA A 10 -11.73 11.28 -18.24
C ALA A 10 -11.16 10.99 -16.84
N LEU A 11 -9.85 11.18 -16.66
CA LEU A 11 -9.18 11.03 -15.36
C LEU A 11 -9.71 12.05 -14.33
N ARG A 12 -9.92 13.31 -14.75
CA ARG A 12 -10.51 14.36 -13.90
C ARG A 12 -11.93 14.02 -13.45
N GLY A 13 -12.80 13.64 -14.38
CA GLY A 13 -14.18 13.27 -14.10
C GLY A 13 -14.26 12.03 -13.20
N TRP A 14 -13.37 11.05 -13.41
CA TRP A 14 -13.26 9.88 -12.55
C TRP A 14 -12.87 10.24 -11.11
N ALA A 15 -11.89 11.12 -10.94
CA ALA A 15 -11.46 11.60 -9.62
C ALA A 15 -12.57 12.41 -8.91
N LYS A 16 -13.24 13.34 -9.62
CA LYS A 16 -14.41 14.11 -9.11
C LYS A 16 -15.55 13.20 -8.66
N ASN A 17 -15.85 12.15 -9.43
CA ASN A 17 -16.90 11.18 -9.12
C ASN A 17 -16.50 10.17 -8.04
N ARG A 18 -15.55 10.54 -7.16
CA ARG A 18 -15.08 9.72 -6.03
C ARG A 18 -14.66 8.32 -6.45
N PHE A 19 -13.97 8.23 -7.58
CA PHE A 19 -13.34 7.00 -8.04
C PHE A 19 -14.37 5.90 -8.33
N GLN A 20 -15.56 6.31 -8.76
CA GLN A 20 -16.62 5.41 -9.22
C GLN A 20 -16.37 4.95 -10.67
N ARG A 21 -17.28 4.15 -11.24
CA ARG A 21 -17.12 3.58 -12.57
C ARG A 21 -16.99 4.69 -13.62
N LEU A 22 -15.88 4.70 -14.37
CA LEU A 22 -15.71 5.60 -15.53
C LEU A 22 -16.76 5.27 -16.61
N THR A 23 -17.47 6.28 -17.13
CA THR A 23 -18.42 6.13 -18.25
C THR A 23 -18.16 7.15 -19.34
N LEU A 24 -18.38 6.82 -20.62
CA LEU A 24 -18.24 7.79 -21.71
C LEU A 24 -19.21 8.97 -21.60
N ILE A 25 -20.36 8.79 -20.93
CA ILE A 25 -21.34 9.87 -20.69
C ILE A 25 -20.74 10.90 -19.74
N SER A 26 -20.21 10.46 -18.59
CA SER A 26 -19.58 11.37 -17.63
C SER A 26 -18.35 12.08 -18.20
N VAL A 27 -17.62 11.45 -19.14
CA VAL A 27 -16.49 12.10 -19.83
C VAL A 27 -16.99 13.18 -20.78
N ALA A 28 -18.08 12.94 -21.50
CA ALA A 28 -18.68 13.91 -22.42
C ALA A 28 -19.21 15.14 -21.66
N GLU A 29 -19.88 14.91 -20.53
CA GLU A 29 -20.34 15.95 -19.61
C GLU A 29 -19.18 16.80 -19.07
N GLU A 30 -18.10 16.17 -18.60
CA GLU A 30 -16.90 16.87 -18.10
C GLU A 30 -16.21 17.72 -19.17
N LEU A 31 -16.31 17.31 -20.44
CA LEU A 31 -15.77 18.06 -21.59
C LEU A 31 -16.73 19.09 -22.18
N GLY A 32 -18.00 19.10 -21.77
CA GLY A 32 -19.04 19.92 -22.39
C GLY A 32 -19.30 19.58 -23.86
N VAL A 33 -19.10 18.31 -24.25
CA VAL A 33 -19.31 17.83 -25.63
C VAL A 33 -20.37 16.75 -25.70
N THR A 34 -20.90 16.48 -26.90
CA THR A 34 -21.84 15.38 -27.09
C THR A 34 -21.13 14.03 -27.00
N LYS A 35 -21.85 12.99 -26.56
CA LYS A 35 -21.33 11.62 -26.54
C LYS A 35 -20.85 11.20 -27.94
N GLN A 36 -21.57 11.58 -28.99
CA GLN A 36 -21.21 11.32 -30.39
C GLN A 36 -19.86 11.94 -30.80
N ALA A 37 -19.49 13.09 -30.23
CA ALA A 37 -18.19 13.70 -30.49
C ALA A 37 -17.05 12.83 -29.93
N LEU A 38 -17.25 12.17 -28.78
CA LEU A 38 -16.26 11.24 -28.22
C LEU A 38 -16.08 9.97 -29.04
N TYR A 39 -17.15 9.43 -29.63
CA TYR A 39 -17.07 8.21 -30.45
C TYR A 39 -16.13 8.34 -31.65
N ARG A 40 -15.86 9.57 -32.12
CA ARG A 40 -14.89 9.82 -33.20
C ARG A 40 -13.44 9.57 -32.79
N TYR A 41 -13.14 9.68 -31.49
CA TYR A 41 -11.80 9.48 -30.93
C TYR A 41 -11.68 8.13 -30.22
N PHE A 42 -12.72 7.78 -29.44
CA PHE A 42 -12.78 6.54 -28.67
C PHE A 42 -14.13 5.86 -28.94
N PRO A 43 -14.20 4.86 -29.84
CA PRO A 43 -15.44 4.21 -30.24
C PRO A 43 -16.09 3.39 -29.11
N SER A 44 -15.36 3.10 -28.05
CA SER A 44 -15.86 2.37 -26.89
C SER A 44 -15.17 2.82 -25.61
N LYS A 45 -15.75 2.48 -24.46
CA LYS A 45 -15.09 2.65 -23.18
C LYS A 45 -13.76 1.87 -23.14
N GLU A 46 -13.73 0.69 -23.75
CA GLU A 46 -12.52 -0.12 -23.82
C GLU A 46 -11.41 0.61 -24.57
N SER A 47 -11.70 1.25 -25.71
CA SER A 47 -10.71 2.04 -26.45
C SER A 47 -10.22 3.26 -25.66
N LEU A 48 -11.08 3.91 -24.87
CA LEU A 48 -10.65 4.98 -23.95
C LEU A 48 -9.70 4.45 -22.87
N MET A 49 -9.95 3.26 -22.33
CA MET A 49 -9.08 2.63 -21.34
C MET A 49 -7.71 2.28 -21.92
N ASP A 50 -7.65 1.81 -23.18
CA ASP A 50 -6.38 1.58 -23.87
C ASP A 50 -5.62 2.90 -24.11
N GLY A 51 -6.32 3.97 -24.49
CA GLY A 51 -5.72 5.31 -24.60
C GLY A 51 -5.16 5.82 -23.27
N ILE A 52 -5.86 5.60 -22.15
CA ILE A 52 -5.34 5.91 -20.80
C ILE A 52 -4.06 5.10 -20.52
N LEU A 53 -4.00 3.83 -20.94
CA LEU A 53 -2.84 2.97 -20.75
C LEU A 53 -1.63 3.44 -21.57
N GLU A 54 -1.84 3.82 -22.83
CA GLU A 54 -0.80 4.40 -23.69
C GLU A 54 -0.29 5.72 -23.12
N TYR A 55 -1.19 6.57 -22.63
CA TYR A 55 -0.81 7.78 -21.93
C TYR A 55 0.01 7.49 -20.67
N ALA A 56 -0.37 6.47 -19.89
CA ALA A 56 0.36 6.06 -18.70
C ALA A 56 1.78 5.55 -19.03
N ARG A 57 1.93 4.79 -20.11
CA ARG A 57 3.23 4.34 -20.63
C ARG A 57 4.11 5.50 -21.03
N ALA A 58 3.56 6.46 -21.78
CA ALA A 58 4.29 7.65 -22.19
C ALA A 58 4.81 8.44 -20.98
N VAL A 59 3.98 8.62 -19.94
CA VAL A 59 4.39 9.27 -18.69
C VAL A 59 5.51 8.47 -18.00
N ASN A 60 5.35 7.15 -17.87
CA ASN A 60 6.36 6.30 -17.22
C ASN A 60 7.73 6.32 -17.95
N LEU A 61 7.73 6.37 -19.29
CA LEU A 61 8.96 6.45 -20.09
C LEU A 61 9.78 7.71 -19.80
N THR A 62 9.13 8.82 -19.42
CA THR A 62 9.86 10.06 -19.06
C THR A 62 10.77 9.89 -17.83
N LEU A 63 10.50 8.91 -16.96
CA LEU A 63 11.37 8.58 -15.82
C LEU A 63 12.57 7.72 -16.24
N VAL A 64 12.45 6.99 -17.35
CA VAL A 64 13.53 6.17 -17.92
C VAL A 64 14.52 7.05 -18.67
N GLU A 65 14.06 8.13 -19.30
CA GLU A 65 14.91 9.12 -19.97
C GLU A 65 15.93 9.77 -19.02
N ASP A 66 15.60 9.82 -17.72
CA ASP A 66 16.46 10.33 -16.66
C ASP A 66 17.64 9.40 -16.29
N LEU A 67 17.69 8.16 -16.82
CA LEU A 67 18.73 7.18 -16.52
C LEU A 67 20.14 7.68 -16.81
N ASN A 68 20.34 8.38 -17.93
CA ASN A 68 21.64 8.94 -18.29
C ASN A 68 22.12 9.93 -17.22
N ARG A 69 21.21 10.77 -16.71
CA ARG A 69 21.53 11.72 -15.64
C ARG A 69 21.85 10.99 -14.33
N ILE A 70 21.02 10.03 -13.94
CA ILE A 70 21.23 9.21 -12.74
C ILE A 70 22.59 8.50 -12.80
N SER A 71 22.95 7.96 -13.96
CA SER A 71 24.21 7.23 -14.16
C SER A 71 25.46 8.08 -13.93
N SER A 72 25.34 9.40 -14.05
CA SER A 72 26.43 10.38 -13.90
C SER A 72 26.60 10.92 -12.46
N LEU A 73 25.70 10.57 -11.55
CA LEU A 73 25.67 11.10 -10.19
C LEU A 73 26.13 10.05 -9.16
N PRO A 74 26.75 10.46 -8.04
CA PRO A 74 26.90 9.61 -6.85
C PRO A 74 25.53 9.15 -6.33
N PHE A 75 25.51 8.03 -5.58
CA PHE A 75 24.26 7.39 -5.14
C PHE A 75 23.27 8.35 -4.46
N HIS A 76 23.72 9.12 -3.46
CA HIS A 76 22.86 10.01 -2.69
C HIS A 76 22.25 11.14 -3.54
N GLU A 77 23.04 11.71 -4.46
CA GLU A 77 22.58 12.74 -5.38
C GLU A 77 21.63 12.16 -6.44
N GLY A 78 21.96 10.99 -6.99
CA GLY A 78 21.13 10.25 -7.93
C GLY A 78 19.78 9.86 -7.32
N LEU A 79 19.77 9.36 -6.08
CA LEU A 79 18.54 9.01 -5.36
C LEU A 79 17.69 10.27 -5.13
N SER A 80 18.28 11.35 -4.65
CA SER A 80 17.57 12.61 -4.41
C SER A 80 17.01 13.20 -5.72
N PHE A 81 17.77 13.14 -6.81
CA PHE A 81 17.31 13.53 -8.14
C PHE A 81 16.13 12.68 -8.60
N HIS A 82 16.22 11.35 -8.49
CA HIS A 82 15.15 10.43 -8.89
C HIS A 82 13.87 10.67 -8.08
N LEU A 83 13.97 10.80 -6.75
CA LEU A 83 12.81 11.09 -5.89
C LEU A 83 12.19 12.47 -6.20
N SER A 84 13.02 13.47 -6.51
CA SER A 84 12.53 14.79 -6.95
C SER A 84 11.78 14.70 -8.27
N ARG A 85 12.30 13.93 -9.24
CA ARG A 85 11.65 13.70 -10.52
C ARG A 85 10.34 12.94 -10.38
N LEU A 86 10.30 11.89 -9.57
CA LEU A 86 9.08 11.15 -9.22
C LEU A 86 8.03 12.07 -8.60
N LEU A 87 8.40 12.92 -7.64
CA LEU A 87 7.47 13.81 -6.98
C LEU A 87 6.93 14.90 -7.91
N LEU A 88 7.79 15.46 -8.78
CA LEU A 88 7.36 16.40 -9.80
C LEU A 88 6.40 15.76 -10.82
N ASP A 89 6.69 14.53 -11.23
CA ASP A 89 5.84 13.78 -12.15
C ASP A 89 4.47 13.47 -11.51
N PHE A 90 4.48 13.04 -10.25
CA PHE A 90 3.28 12.82 -9.44
C PHE A 90 2.43 14.09 -9.30
N LYS A 91 3.06 15.25 -9.10
CA LYS A 91 2.39 16.57 -9.08
C LYS A 91 1.76 16.91 -10.44
N ARG A 92 2.43 16.59 -11.55
CA ARG A 92 2.00 16.93 -12.91
C ARG A 92 0.90 16.00 -13.45
N HIS A 93 0.92 14.75 -13.02
CA HIS A 93 0.01 13.69 -13.47
C HIS A 93 -0.81 13.08 -12.32
N ALA A 94 -1.11 13.88 -11.30
CA ALA A 94 -1.87 13.50 -10.11
C ALA A 94 -3.06 12.58 -10.41
N ASP A 95 -3.97 13.01 -11.29
CA ASP A 95 -5.19 12.27 -11.64
C ASP A 95 -4.90 10.89 -12.25
N LEU A 96 -3.80 10.74 -13.01
CA LEU A 96 -3.35 9.46 -13.55
C LEU A 96 -2.83 8.54 -12.44
N TYR A 97 -1.98 9.05 -11.54
CA TYR A 97 -1.47 8.25 -10.44
C TYR A 97 -2.59 7.80 -9.50
N LEU A 98 -3.59 8.65 -9.26
CA LEU A 98 -4.79 8.25 -8.52
C LEU A 98 -5.55 7.13 -9.23
N PHE A 99 -5.61 7.18 -10.56
CA PHE A 99 -6.24 6.15 -11.38
C PHE A 99 -5.50 4.82 -11.31
N LEU A 100 -4.17 4.84 -11.32
CA LEU A 100 -3.32 3.66 -11.21
C LEU A 100 -3.16 3.15 -9.75
N TYR A 101 -3.56 3.94 -8.74
CA TYR A 101 -3.47 3.56 -7.32
C TYR A 101 -4.39 2.35 -6.98
N PRO A 102 -4.08 1.51 -5.96
CA PRO A 102 -4.28 0.06 -6.01
C PRO A 102 -5.63 -0.55 -5.60
N PRO A 103 -6.78 0.14 -5.44
CA PRO A 103 -8.04 -0.61 -5.42
C PRO A 103 -8.37 -1.28 -6.78
N GLN A 104 -7.62 -0.95 -7.83
CA GLN A 104 -7.90 -1.43 -9.19
C GLN A 104 -7.26 -2.77 -9.57
N LYS A 105 -6.33 -3.31 -8.76
CA LYS A 105 -5.74 -4.64 -9.00
C LYS A 105 -6.78 -5.76 -9.09
N VAL A 106 -7.96 -5.58 -8.48
CA VAL A 106 -9.07 -6.56 -8.55
C VAL A 106 -9.98 -6.32 -9.76
N LEU A 107 -10.13 -5.08 -10.23
CA LEU A 107 -11.10 -4.72 -11.28
C LEU A 107 -10.55 -4.81 -12.70
N PHE A 108 -9.23 -4.63 -12.88
CA PHE A 108 -8.60 -4.58 -14.20
C PHE A 108 -7.34 -5.44 -14.30
N ARG A 109 -7.21 -6.45 -13.40
CA ARG A 109 -6.01 -7.28 -13.20
C ARG A 109 -5.37 -7.71 -14.52
N ASP A 110 -6.17 -8.23 -15.44
CA ASP A 110 -5.64 -8.80 -16.69
C ASP A 110 -5.23 -7.72 -17.70
N ARG A 111 -5.97 -6.62 -17.79
CA ARG A 111 -5.72 -5.58 -18.80
C ARG A 111 -4.46 -4.76 -18.50
N PHE A 112 -4.25 -4.38 -17.24
CA PHE A 112 -3.11 -3.56 -16.84
C PHE A 112 -1.88 -4.39 -16.46
N LYS A 113 -1.97 -5.73 -16.46
CA LYS A 113 -0.89 -6.63 -16.05
C LYS A 113 0.43 -6.39 -16.78
N ALA A 114 0.36 -6.21 -18.10
CA ALA A 114 1.54 -5.96 -18.93
C ALA A 114 2.20 -4.62 -18.57
N PHE A 115 1.40 -3.55 -18.49
CA PHE A 115 1.88 -2.23 -18.08
C PHE A 115 2.52 -2.23 -16.70
N TYR A 116 1.92 -2.86 -15.69
CA TYR A 116 2.53 -2.91 -14.35
C TYR A 116 3.87 -3.66 -14.35
N ARG A 117 4.02 -4.71 -15.17
CA ARG A 117 5.32 -5.39 -15.36
C ARG A 117 6.34 -4.46 -16.03
N GLU A 118 5.95 -3.74 -17.07
CA GLU A 118 6.83 -2.75 -17.73
C GLU A 118 7.30 -1.67 -16.74
N VAL A 119 6.37 -1.11 -15.93
CA VAL A 119 6.70 -0.12 -14.89
C VAL A 119 7.67 -0.68 -13.85
N GLU A 120 7.45 -1.92 -13.42
CA GLU A 120 8.34 -2.61 -12.48
C GLU A 120 9.73 -2.85 -13.08
N GLU A 121 9.83 -3.32 -14.33
CA GLU A 121 11.10 -3.50 -15.04
C GLU A 121 11.88 -2.19 -15.20
N HIS A 122 11.20 -1.10 -15.57
CA HIS A 122 11.79 0.23 -15.63
C HIS A 122 12.27 0.70 -14.25
N GLY A 123 11.45 0.52 -13.21
CA GLY A 123 11.79 0.85 -11.83
C GLY A 123 13.01 0.08 -11.31
N LEU A 124 13.10 -1.22 -11.62
CA LEU A 124 14.25 -2.06 -11.31
C LEU A 124 15.50 -1.63 -12.06
N THR A 125 15.37 -1.22 -13.32
CA THR A 125 16.50 -0.69 -14.11
C THR A 125 17.06 0.59 -13.49
N ILE A 126 16.19 1.50 -13.06
CA ILE A 126 16.59 2.71 -12.32
C ILE A 126 17.27 2.36 -11.00
N THR A 127 16.70 1.40 -10.25
CA THR A 127 17.25 0.94 -8.98
C THR A 127 18.65 0.35 -9.17
N ARG A 128 18.83 -0.60 -10.09
CA ARG A 128 20.15 -1.16 -10.42
C ARG A 128 21.16 -0.08 -10.81
N THR A 129 20.73 0.89 -11.62
CA THR A 129 21.57 2.01 -12.02
C THR A 129 22.03 2.80 -10.79
N LEU A 130 21.11 3.16 -9.88
CA LEU A 130 21.43 3.85 -8.62
C LEU A 130 22.43 3.05 -7.77
N PHE A 131 22.17 1.76 -7.55
CA PHE A 131 23.01 0.92 -6.69
C PHE A 131 24.38 0.60 -7.29
N SER A 132 24.56 0.78 -8.60
CA SER A 132 25.87 0.69 -9.23
C SER A 132 26.73 1.95 -9.05
N ARG A 133 26.23 3.01 -8.41
CA ARG A 133 26.92 4.33 -8.30
C ARG A 133 27.82 4.42 -7.06
N PRO A 134 28.86 5.27 -7.11
CA PRO A 134 29.71 5.51 -5.96
C PRO A 134 28.91 5.95 -4.73
N GLY A 135 29.21 5.34 -3.58
CA GLY A 135 28.53 5.62 -2.31
C GLY A 135 27.20 4.89 -2.11
N ALA A 136 26.81 3.99 -3.02
CA ALA A 136 25.68 3.10 -2.81
C ALA A 136 25.99 2.06 -1.71
N PRO A 137 24.99 1.70 -0.88
CA PRO A 137 25.09 0.54 0.01
C PRO A 137 25.34 -0.74 -0.80
N ASP A 138 26.22 -1.62 -0.31
CA ASP A 138 26.48 -2.93 -0.91
C ASP A 138 25.30 -3.87 -0.62
N ILE A 139 24.34 -3.88 -1.54
CA ILE A 139 23.15 -4.73 -1.46
C ILE A 139 23.30 -5.86 -2.47
N PRO A 140 23.17 -7.14 -2.05
CA PRO A 140 23.13 -8.27 -2.97
C PRO A 140 22.09 -8.07 -4.08
N GLU A 141 22.46 -8.31 -5.34
CA GLU A 141 21.60 -8.15 -6.53
C GLU A 141 20.22 -8.80 -6.37
N ARG A 142 20.17 -9.97 -5.71
CA ARG A 142 18.91 -10.71 -5.46
C ARG A 142 17.91 -9.96 -4.57
N LEU A 143 18.37 -9.04 -3.72
CA LEU A 143 17.53 -8.23 -2.82
C LEU A 143 17.03 -6.95 -3.49
N LEU A 144 17.58 -6.56 -4.64
CA LEU A 144 17.20 -5.31 -5.32
C LEU A 144 15.70 -5.21 -5.65
N PRO A 145 14.98 -6.28 -6.03
CA PRO A 145 13.54 -6.18 -6.24
C PRO A 145 12.74 -5.81 -4.98
N ALA A 146 13.09 -6.39 -3.84
CA ALA A 146 12.45 -6.07 -2.58
C ALA A 146 12.81 -4.65 -2.12
N VAL A 147 14.08 -4.26 -2.28
CA VAL A 147 14.57 -2.90 -2.01
C VAL A 147 13.86 -1.86 -2.87
N HIS A 148 13.67 -2.13 -4.17
CA HIS A 148 12.92 -1.28 -5.08
C HIS A 148 11.48 -1.06 -4.57
N SER A 149 10.80 -2.15 -4.21
CA SER A 149 9.44 -2.12 -3.65
C SER A 149 9.38 -1.28 -2.37
N PHE A 150 10.36 -1.42 -1.46
CA PHE A 150 10.43 -0.65 -0.24
C PHE A 150 10.72 0.84 -0.48
N ILE A 151 11.60 1.19 -1.40
CA ILE A 151 11.85 2.58 -1.79
C ILE A 151 10.55 3.24 -2.29
N GLY A 152 9.86 2.61 -3.26
CA GLY A 152 8.62 3.14 -3.81
C GLY A 152 7.50 3.23 -2.78
N THR A 153 7.36 2.20 -1.96
CA THR A 153 6.34 2.13 -0.90
C THR A 153 6.58 3.16 0.19
N THR A 154 7.83 3.36 0.61
CA THR A 154 8.24 4.39 1.57
C THR A 154 8.04 5.79 1.02
N PHE A 155 8.47 6.04 -0.21
CA PHE A 155 8.25 7.31 -0.89
C PHE A 155 6.76 7.67 -0.88
N LEU A 156 5.91 6.73 -1.28
CA LEU A 156 4.47 6.96 -1.38
C LEU A 156 3.81 7.13 -0.01
N PHE A 157 4.15 6.28 0.97
CA PHE A 157 3.63 6.41 2.33
C PHE A 157 3.98 7.77 2.93
N LEU A 158 5.26 8.14 2.88
CA LEU A 158 5.73 9.41 3.43
C LEU A 158 5.13 10.58 2.67
N LEU A 159 4.98 10.51 1.36
CA LEU A 159 4.31 11.54 0.57
C LEU A 159 2.86 11.76 1.04
N LEU A 160 2.11 10.69 1.24
CA LEU A 160 0.68 10.75 1.51
C LEU A 160 0.32 10.93 2.99
N LYS A 161 1.23 10.63 3.93
CA LYS A 161 0.93 10.67 5.38
C LYS A 161 0.56 12.08 5.89
N ASP A 162 1.09 13.12 5.25
CA ASP A 162 0.84 14.51 5.62
C ASP A 162 -0.39 15.08 4.87
N MET A 163 -1.05 14.26 4.06
CA MET A 163 -2.20 14.74 3.30
C MET A 163 -3.35 15.06 4.26
N PRO A 164 -3.98 16.24 4.14
CA PRO A 164 -5.12 16.59 4.96
C PRO A 164 -6.25 15.57 4.76
N ARG A 165 -6.96 15.29 5.87
CA ARG A 165 -8.21 14.52 5.79
C ARG A 165 -9.15 15.30 4.88
N PRO A 166 -9.73 14.70 3.82
CA PRO A 166 -10.50 15.47 2.86
C PRO A 166 -11.77 15.95 3.52
N GLN A 167 -11.91 17.26 3.73
CA GLN A 167 -13.10 17.83 4.36
C GLN A 167 -14.22 17.98 3.33
N GLU A 168 -13.95 18.34 2.08
CA GLU A 168 -14.85 18.21 0.92
C GLU A 168 -13.99 18.18 -0.38
N ASP A 169 -14.43 17.45 -1.42
CA ASP A 169 -13.68 17.00 -2.63
C ASP A 169 -12.24 16.41 -2.40
N PRO A 170 -12.07 15.07 -2.49
CA PRO A 170 -10.76 14.42 -2.38
C PRO A 170 -9.73 14.88 -3.42
N ARG A 171 -10.16 15.28 -4.62
CA ARG A 171 -9.26 15.71 -5.69
C ARG A 171 -8.71 17.11 -5.43
N GLU A 172 -9.57 18.05 -5.06
CA GLU A 172 -9.16 19.42 -4.74
C GLU A 172 -8.20 19.42 -3.54
N SER A 173 -8.51 18.62 -2.51
CA SER A 173 -7.61 18.38 -1.37
C SER A 173 -6.24 17.83 -1.80
N PHE A 174 -6.22 16.89 -2.75
CA PHE A 174 -5.01 16.25 -3.25
C PHE A 174 -4.13 17.19 -4.09
N THR A 175 -4.72 17.87 -5.09
CA THR A 175 -3.99 18.80 -5.96
C THR A 175 -3.48 20.01 -5.18
N THR A 176 -4.27 20.54 -4.25
CA THR A 176 -3.85 21.65 -3.37
C THR A 176 -2.70 21.22 -2.46
N PHE A 177 -2.78 20.03 -1.85
CA PHE A 177 -1.71 19.46 -1.04
C PHE A 177 -0.38 19.36 -1.82
N LEU A 178 -0.41 18.75 -3.00
CA LEU A 178 0.80 18.62 -3.85
C LEU A 178 1.31 19.99 -4.35
N SER A 179 0.41 20.94 -4.56
CA SER A 179 0.78 22.29 -5.02
C SER A 179 1.57 23.06 -3.96
N ASN A 180 1.19 22.90 -2.69
CA ASN A 180 1.78 23.58 -1.54
C ASN A 180 2.97 22.83 -0.91
N LEU A 181 3.33 21.67 -1.44
CA LEU A 181 4.40 20.85 -0.90
C LEU A 181 5.77 21.47 -1.20
N ASP A 182 6.57 21.68 -0.15
CA ASP A 182 8.00 21.99 -0.27
C ASP A 182 8.73 20.75 -0.79
N LEU A 183 9.05 20.77 -2.08
CA LEU A 183 9.64 19.64 -2.81
C LEU A 183 10.96 19.21 -2.19
N GLU A 184 11.86 20.16 -1.94
CA GLU A 184 13.20 19.86 -1.45
C GLU A 184 13.15 19.33 -0.02
N LYS A 185 12.37 19.96 0.86
CA LYS A 185 12.19 19.48 2.23
C LYS A 185 11.60 18.08 2.24
N LYS A 186 10.63 17.80 1.36
CA LYS A 186 10.01 16.48 1.29
C LYS A 186 10.98 15.42 0.78
N VAL A 187 11.70 15.71 -0.28
CA VAL A 187 12.70 14.78 -0.84
C VAL A 187 13.78 14.49 0.19
N ARG A 188 14.33 15.50 0.88
CA ARG A 188 15.30 15.29 1.96
C ARG A 188 14.77 14.35 3.04
N ALA A 189 13.55 14.58 3.53
CA ALA A 189 12.94 13.74 4.55
C ALA A 189 12.73 12.29 4.08
N VAL A 190 12.32 12.09 2.82
CA VAL A 190 12.12 10.74 2.25
C VAL A 190 13.46 10.03 2.05
N THR A 191 14.47 10.71 1.49
CA THR A 191 15.83 10.18 1.31
C THR A 191 16.40 9.72 2.66
N GLU A 192 16.23 10.53 3.71
CA GLU A 192 16.73 10.22 5.04
C GLU A 192 16.15 8.90 5.58
N VAL A 193 14.83 8.70 5.45
CA VAL A 193 14.17 7.46 5.89
C VAL A 193 14.55 6.27 5.02
N ILE A 194 14.66 6.45 3.69
CA ILE A 194 15.07 5.38 2.78
C ILE A 194 16.48 4.89 3.15
N VAL A 195 17.44 5.79 3.29
CA VAL A 195 18.84 5.40 3.50
C VAL A 195 19.07 4.91 4.92
N HIS A 196 18.45 5.55 5.91
CA HIS A 196 18.81 5.39 7.31
C HIS A 196 17.68 4.91 8.23
N GLY A 197 16.54 4.53 7.67
CA GLY A 197 15.42 3.95 8.40
C GLY A 197 14.64 4.95 9.23
N THR A 198 13.75 4.43 10.06
CA THR A 198 12.84 5.28 10.87
C THR A 198 13.44 5.73 12.20
N VAL A 199 14.50 5.06 12.66
CA VAL A 199 15.06 5.28 13.99
C VAL A 199 16.54 5.68 13.89
N ARG A 200 17.00 6.48 14.84
CA ARG A 200 18.43 6.79 15.02
C ARG A 200 19.09 5.69 15.86
N GLY A 201 20.04 4.98 15.29
CA GLY A 201 20.81 3.96 16.00
C GLY A 201 21.11 2.75 15.12
N SER A 202 21.72 1.75 15.75
CA SER A 202 21.98 0.43 15.15
C SER A 202 21.33 -0.63 16.03
N PHE A 203 20.67 -1.60 15.41
CA PHE A 203 19.90 -2.61 16.12
C PHE A 203 20.51 -4.00 15.92
N ALA A 204 20.40 -4.84 16.94
CA ALA A 204 20.81 -6.23 16.85
C ALA A 204 19.71 -7.04 16.14
N LEU A 205 20.11 -8.05 15.37
CA LEU A 205 19.15 -8.99 14.80
C LEU A 205 18.41 -9.70 15.95
N PRO A 206 17.06 -9.69 15.99
CA PRO A 206 16.31 -10.42 17.01
C PRO A 206 16.43 -11.93 16.82
N ASP A 207 16.19 -12.70 17.89
CA ASP A 207 16.06 -14.16 17.82
C ASP A 207 14.77 -14.52 17.06
N VAL A 208 14.94 -14.90 15.80
CA VAL A 208 13.83 -15.15 14.88
C VAL A 208 12.95 -16.31 15.35
N GLU A 209 13.53 -17.37 15.90
CA GLU A 209 12.79 -18.57 16.27
C GLU A 209 11.97 -18.36 17.53
N ARG A 210 12.56 -17.66 18.51
CA ARG A 210 11.82 -17.22 19.69
C ARG A 210 10.65 -16.32 19.29
N VAL A 211 10.88 -15.32 18.44
CA VAL A 211 9.83 -14.38 18.04
C VAL A 211 8.76 -15.06 17.18
N ARG A 212 9.14 -16.04 16.34
CA ARG A 212 8.18 -16.87 15.59
C ARG A 212 7.24 -17.63 16.52
N THR A 213 7.77 -18.22 17.58
CA THR A 213 6.95 -18.92 18.59
C THR A 213 5.92 -17.99 19.22
N ILE A 214 6.31 -16.74 19.54
CA ILE A 214 5.42 -15.72 20.09
C ILE A 214 4.37 -15.28 19.07
N ALA A 215 4.78 -15.12 17.80
CA ALA A 215 3.96 -14.60 16.73
C ALA A 215 2.98 -15.62 16.11
N ARG A 216 3.10 -16.90 16.48
CA ARG A 216 2.27 -18.00 15.96
C ARG A 216 0.77 -17.68 16.14
N VAL A 217 -0.01 -18.01 15.11
CA VAL A 217 -1.46 -17.88 15.08
C VAL A 217 -2.07 -19.26 14.87
N GLU A 218 -2.95 -19.69 15.77
CA GLU A 218 -3.73 -20.92 15.59
C GLU A 218 -5.05 -20.64 14.86
N GLU A 219 -5.56 -21.63 14.11
CA GLU A 219 -6.87 -21.52 13.44
C GLU A 219 -8.00 -21.17 14.40
N SER A 220 -7.93 -21.68 15.64
CA SER A 220 -8.90 -21.40 16.70
C SER A 220 -8.89 -19.95 17.19
N GLU A 221 -7.78 -19.21 17.00
CA GLU A 221 -7.68 -17.81 17.38
C GLU A 221 -8.32 -16.87 16.38
N VAL A 222 -8.52 -17.32 15.14
CA VAL A 222 -9.26 -16.58 14.14
C VAL A 222 -10.74 -16.62 14.53
N PRO A 223 -11.36 -15.46 14.84
CA PRO A 223 -12.70 -15.49 15.40
C PRO A 223 -13.69 -16.03 14.37
N HIS A 224 -14.45 -17.06 14.74
CA HIS A 224 -15.54 -17.56 13.91
C HIS A 224 -16.68 -16.55 13.94
N PHE A 225 -16.86 -15.82 12.84
CA PHE A 225 -17.73 -14.66 12.86
C PHE A 225 -19.23 -15.00 12.84
N ASP A 226 -20.06 -14.00 13.15
CA ASP A 226 -21.51 -14.06 12.90
C ASP A 226 -21.72 -14.30 11.41
N ARG A 227 -22.62 -15.24 11.07
CA ARG A 227 -22.94 -15.65 9.70
C ARG A 227 -23.13 -14.45 8.76
N ILE A 228 -23.74 -13.35 9.21
CA ILE A 228 -23.95 -12.17 8.36
C ILE A 228 -22.63 -11.48 8.00
N LEU A 229 -21.73 -11.28 8.98
CA LEU A 229 -20.46 -10.59 8.74
C LEU A 229 -19.46 -11.46 7.99
N SER A 230 -19.46 -12.79 8.21
CA SER A 230 -18.68 -13.73 7.38
C SER A 230 -19.10 -13.71 5.92
N ALA A 231 -20.41 -13.64 5.65
CA ALA A 231 -20.91 -13.54 4.28
C ALA A 231 -20.58 -12.20 3.65
N ALA A 232 -20.71 -11.11 4.41
CA ALA A 232 -20.29 -9.79 3.97
C ALA A 232 -18.81 -9.78 3.56
N GLU A 233 -17.94 -10.37 4.38
CA GLU A 233 -16.52 -10.51 4.12
C GLU A 233 -16.24 -11.29 2.83
N LYS A 234 -16.91 -12.43 2.63
CA LYS A 234 -16.80 -13.23 1.41
C LYS A 234 -17.22 -12.44 0.16
N VAL A 235 -18.38 -11.80 0.19
CA VAL A 235 -18.88 -11.02 -0.95
C VAL A 235 -17.97 -9.82 -1.25
N ILE A 236 -17.45 -9.16 -0.21
CA ILE A 236 -16.48 -8.06 -0.36
C ILE A 236 -15.18 -8.57 -0.96
N HIS A 237 -14.70 -9.74 -0.55
CA HIS A 237 -13.52 -10.38 -1.13
C HIS A 237 -13.69 -10.62 -2.63
N GLU A 238 -14.84 -11.15 -3.05
CA GLU A 238 -15.12 -11.51 -4.44
C GLU A 238 -15.42 -10.30 -5.34
N LYS A 239 -16.23 -9.34 -4.85
CA LYS A 239 -16.78 -8.24 -5.68
C LYS A 239 -16.13 -6.87 -5.40
N GLY A 240 -15.39 -6.76 -4.30
CA GLY A 240 -14.94 -5.49 -3.74
C GLY A 240 -16.07 -4.71 -3.05
N ILE A 241 -15.69 -3.78 -2.15
CA ILE A 241 -16.63 -2.97 -1.36
C ILE A 241 -17.60 -2.16 -2.26
N ALA A 242 -17.12 -1.64 -3.39
CA ALA A 242 -17.92 -0.80 -4.28
C ALA A 242 -19.09 -1.58 -4.90
N ASN A 243 -18.85 -2.81 -5.38
CA ASN A 243 -19.83 -3.59 -6.11
C ASN A 243 -20.66 -4.53 -5.23
N THR A 244 -20.30 -4.70 -3.96
CA THR A 244 -21.08 -5.50 -3.00
C THR A 244 -22.45 -4.86 -2.76
N THR A 245 -23.55 -5.61 -2.80
CA THR A 245 -24.89 -5.14 -2.43
C THR A 245 -25.43 -5.89 -1.20
N LEU A 246 -26.47 -5.35 -0.55
CA LEU A 246 -27.17 -6.07 0.51
C LEU A 246 -27.86 -7.34 -0.02
N ASP A 247 -28.30 -7.30 -1.28
CA ASP A 247 -28.95 -8.45 -1.93
C ASP A 247 -27.95 -9.59 -2.16
N ASP A 248 -26.71 -9.27 -2.56
CA ASP A 248 -25.63 -10.26 -2.67
C ASP A 248 -25.37 -10.96 -1.33
N ILE A 249 -25.34 -10.20 -0.23
CA ILE A 249 -25.07 -10.74 1.11
C ILE A 249 -26.25 -11.57 1.60
N ALA A 250 -27.48 -11.09 1.37
CA ALA A 250 -28.70 -11.80 1.75
C ALA A 250 -28.78 -13.16 1.05
N HIS A 251 -28.46 -13.18 -0.24
CA HIS A 251 -28.38 -14.39 -1.04
C HIS A 251 -27.33 -15.38 -0.53
N GLU A 252 -26.14 -14.89 -0.17
CA GLU A 252 -25.04 -15.72 0.35
C GLU A 252 -25.41 -16.50 1.62
N ILE A 253 -26.28 -15.95 2.49
CA ILE A 253 -26.71 -16.63 3.74
C ILE A 253 -28.13 -17.17 3.71
N GLY A 254 -28.82 -17.06 2.56
CA GLY A 254 -30.20 -17.53 2.40
C GLY A 254 -31.22 -16.78 3.25
N VAL A 255 -31.02 -15.48 3.50
CA VAL A 255 -31.99 -14.63 4.21
C VAL A 255 -32.58 -13.57 3.29
N THR A 256 -33.63 -12.89 3.74
CA THR A 256 -34.19 -11.76 2.99
C THR A 256 -33.39 -10.47 3.25
N ARG A 257 -33.44 -9.53 2.31
CA ARG A 257 -32.90 -8.18 2.53
C ARG A 257 -33.53 -7.49 3.76
N ALA A 258 -34.81 -7.74 4.03
CA ALA A 258 -35.50 -7.21 5.20
C ALA A 258 -34.89 -7.70 6.51
N THR A 259 -34.47 -8.98 6.55
CA THR A 259 -33.72 -9.55 7.68
C THR A 259 -32.40 -8.83 7.89
N LEU A 260 -31.64 -8.49 6.84
CA LEU A 260 -30.41 -7.71 7.02
C LEU A 260 -30.67 -6.31 7.56
N TYR A 261 -31.78 -5.67 7.15
CA TYR A 261 -32.15 -4.34 7.65
C TYR A 261 -32.55 -4.30 9.13
N SER A 262 -32.99 -5.42 9.72
CA SER A 262 -33.24 -5.45 11.16
C SER A 262 -31.96 -5.41 12.00
N TYR A 263 -30.82 -5.83 11.42
CA TYR A 263 -29.51 -5.80 12.08
C TYR A 263 -28.67 -4.58 11.69
N PHE A 264 -28.76 -4.12 10.45
CA PHE A 264 -27.91 -3.05 9.92
C PHE A 264 -28.74 -1.97 9.25
N LYS A 265 -28.43 -0.70 9.54
CA LYS A 265 -29.19 0.44 9.01
C LYS A 265 -29.12 0.53 7.48
N ASN A 266 -27.98 0.15 6.90
CA ASN A 266 -27.73 0.18 5.46
C ASN A 266 -26.44 -0.60 5.12
N LYS A 267 -26.11 -0.71 3.82
CA LYS A 267 -24.87 -1.33 3.32
C LYS A 267 -23.62 -0.78 4.02
N ARG A 268 -23.56 0.53 4.24
CA ARG A 268 -22.38 1.18 4.82
C ARG A 268 -22.17 0.75 6.27
N ASP A 269 -23.23 0.69 7.06
CA ASP A 269 -23.20 0.23 8.45
C ASP A 269 -22.72 -1.23 8.55
N LEU A 270 -23.21 -2.10 7.68
CA LEU A 270 -22.75 -3.49 7.58
C LEU A 270 -21.26 -3.57 7.21
N VAL A 271 -20.82 -2.87 6.16
CA VAL A 271 -19.40 -2.85 5.75
C VAL A 271 -18.49 -2.34 6.87
N VAL A 272 -18.88 -1.26 7.54
CA VAL A 272 -18.12 -0.71 8.67
C VAL A 272 -18.04 -1.73 9.80
N SER A 273 -19.15 -2.40 10.12
CA SER A 273 -19.18 -3.43 11.16
C SER A 273 -18.30 -4.64 10.81
N THR A 274 -18.30 -5.09 9.55
CA THR A 274 -17.38 -6.12 9.06
C THR A 274 -15.93 -5.69 9.27
N ILE A 275 -15.60 -4.45 8.88
CA ILE A 275 -14.24 -3.92 9.00
C ILE A 275 -13.79 -3.81 10.45
N LEU A 276 -14.60 -3.22 11.32
CA LEU A 276 -14.28 -3.07 12.74
C LEU A 276 -14.03 -4.41 13.42
N ARG A 277 -14.80 -5.42 13.04
CA ARG A 277 -14.64 -6.77 13.53
C ARG A 277 -13.30 -7.38 13.12
N GLN A 278 -12.88 -7.20 11.86
CA GLN A 278 -11.58 -7.65 11.37
C GLN A 278 -10.41 -6.97 12.09
N ILE A 279 -10.51 -5.65 12.30
CA ILE A 279 -9.50 -4.89 13.06
C ILE A 279 -9.38 -5.45 14.48
N THR A 280 -10.51 -5.69 15.14
CA THR A 280 -10.55 -6.22 16.52
C THR A 280 -9.93 -7.61 16.59
N GLY A 281 -10.35 -8.53 15.71
CA GLY A 281 -9.82 -9.89 15.65
C GLY A 281 -8.32 -9.92 15.36
N PHE A 282 -7.80 -8.98 14.56
CA PHE A 282 -6.37 -8.86 14.30
C PHE A 282 -5.59 -8.31 15.49
N PHE A 283 -6.04 -7.20 16.07
CA PHE A 283 -5.23 -6.43 17.02
C PHE A 283 -5.33 -6.92 18.47
N ASP A 284 -6.49 -7.39 18.93
CA ASP A 284 -6.66 -7.82 20.33
C ASP A 284 -5.73 -8.98 20.71
N PRO A 285 -5.55 -10.03 19.89
CA PRO A 285 -4.59 -11.11 20.18
C PRO A 285 -3.12 -10.71 19.96
N LEU A 286 -2.85 -9.66 19.19
CA LEU A 286 -1.51 -9.18 18.90
C LEU A 286 -0.87 -8.45 20.09
N PHE A 287 -1.60 -7.61 20.81
CA PHE A 287 -0.99 -6.82 21.88
C PHE A 287 -0.40 -7.64 23.03
N PRO A 288 -1.04 -8.73 23.52
CA PRO A 288 -0.41 -9.60 24.52
C PRO A 288 0.92 -10.20 24.04
N ARG A 289 1.01 -10.55 22.74
CA ARG A 289 2.25 -11.05 22.13
C ARG A 289 3.34 -9.99 22.10
N LEU A 290 3.00 -8.77 21.70
CA LEU A 290 3.93 -7.64 21.73
C LEU A 290 4.39 -7.28 23.17
N ALA A 291 3.58 -7.57 24.18
CA ALA A 291 3.90 -7.30 25.57
C ALA A 291 4.95 -8.26 26.15
N VAL A 292 5.07 -9.49 25.63
CA VAL A 292 6.09 -10.47 26.05
C VAL A 292 7.43 -10.32 25.31
N CYS A 293 7.47 -9.55 24.23
CA CYS A 293 8.71 -9.17 23.55
C CYS A 293 9.56 -8.24 24.43
N THR A 294 10.84 -8.57 24.59
CA THR A 294 11.75 -7.87 25.52
C THR A 294 12.45 -6.67 24.90
N SER A 295 12.39 -6.53 23.58
CA SER A 295 13.04 -5.45 22.84
C SER A 295 12.15 -4.89 21.73
N ILE A 296 12.53 -3.76 21.15
CA ILE A 296 11.76 -3.17 20.05
C ILE A 296 11.94 -3.98 18.76
N GLU A 297 13.12 -4.56 18.59
CA GLU A 297 13.47 -5.43 17.49
C GLU A 297 12.53 -6.63 17.44
N GLU A 298 12.31 -7.27 18.60
CA GLU A 298 11.36 -8.36 18.75
C GLU A 298 9.92 -7.91 18.52
N LYS A 299 9.52 -6.74 19.00
CA LYS A 299 8.15 -6.22 18.77
C LYS A 299 7.87 -5.97 17.29
N VAL A 300 8.82 -5.39 16.56
CA VAL A 300 8.71 -5.15 15.12
C VAL A 300 8.66 -6.49 14.38
N LEU A 301 9.58 -7.42 14.67
CA LEU A 301 9.57 -8.73 14.04
C LEU A 301 8.31 -9.54 14.39
N CYS A 302 7.83 -9.48 15.64
CA CYS A 302 6.60 -10.13 16.08
C CYS A 302 5.40 -9.61 15.31
N TYR A 303 5.28 -8.29 15.13
CA TYR A 303 4.23 -7.70 14.29
C TYR A 303 4.28 -8.25 12.86
N ILE A 304 5.46 -8.25 12.24
CA ILE A 304 5.67 -8.69 10.86
C ILE A 304 5.25 -10.15 10.68
N LEU A 305 5.77 -11.03 11.55
CA LEU A 305 5.48 -12.47 11.52
C LEU A 305 4.01 -12.76 11.83
N TYR A 306 3.46 -12.14 12.88
CA TYR A 306 2.05 -12.31 13.24
C TYR A 306 1.14 -11.86 12.10
N ALA A 307 1.45 -10.72 11.47
CA ALA A 307 0.65 -10.22 10.35
C ALA A 307 0.64 -11.20 9.17
N ALA A 308 1.75 -11.88 8.92
CA ALA A 308 1.85 -12.90 7.87
C ALA A 308 1.12 -14.19 8.24
N GLU A 309 1.34 -14.72 9.43
CA GLU A 309 0.67 -15.93 9.95
C GLU A 309 -0.85 -15.73 9.99
N TYR A 310 -1.32 -14.61 10.56
CA TYR A 310 -2.74 -14.29 10.63
C TYR A 310 -3.35 -14.19 9.23
N SER A 311 -2.64 -13.62 8.26
CA SER A 311 -3.13 -13.50 6.89
C SER A 311 -3.15 -14.85 6.15
N HIS A 312 -2.25 -15.77 6.49
CA HIS A 312 -2.25 -17.13 5.97
C HIS A 312 -3.48 -17.89 6.43
N VAL A 313 -3.78 -17.82 7.73
CA VAL A 313 -4.96 -18.47 8.34
C VAL A 313 -6.25 -17.79 7.88
N HIS A 314 -6.27 -16.46 7.86
CA HIS A 314 -7.44 -15.66 7.48
C HIS A 314 -7.26 -15.03 6.08
N LYS A 315 -7.32 -15.87 5.03
CA LYS A 315 -7.05 -15.48 3.62
C LYS A 315 -7.85 -14.28 3.10
N ARG A 316 -9.01 -13.99 3.70
CA ARG A 316 -9.90 -12.89 3.35
C ARG A 316 -9.63 -11.61 4.16
N LEU A 317 -8.71 -11.65 5.13
CA LEU A 317 -8.32 -10.47 5.91
C LEU A 317 -7.90 -9.36 4.96
N PHE A 318 -6.98 -9.68 4.04
CA PHE A 318 -6.41 -8.71 3.12
C PHE A 318 -7.45 -7.99 2.29
N SER A 319 -8.45 -8.68 1.74
CA SER A 319 -9.51 -8.01 0.98
C SER A 319 -10.32 -7.01 1.80
N VAL A 320 -10.47 -7.26 3.11
CA VAL A 320 -11.27 -6.42 4.01
C VAL A 320 -10.43 -5.42 4.80
N THR A 321 -9.12 -5.61 4.94
CA THR A 321 -8.18 -4.70 5.60
C THR A 321 -7.27 -3.98 4.61
N ASN A 322 -7.36 -4.23 3.29
CA ASN A 322 -6.56 -3.50 2.30
C ASN A 322 -6.77 -1.98 2.41
N TRP A 323 -7.91 -1.53 2.93
CA TRP A 323 -8.15 -0.11 3.21
C TRP A 323 -7.26 0.46 4.33
N LEU A 324 -6.61 -0.36 5.18
CA LEU A 324 -5.59 0.08 6.16
C LEU A 324 -4.25 0.36 5.48
N ARG A 325 -3.79 -0.55 4.59
CA ARG A 325 -2.66 -0.29 3.66
C ARG A 325 -2.94 0.94 2.81
N ILE A 326 -4.19 1.02 2.37
CA ILE A 326 -4.73 2.04 1.49
C ILE A 326 -5.56 2.98 2.35
N ASN A 327 -4.93 3.62 3.35
CA ASN A 327 -5.33 4.97 3.75
C ASN A 327 -5.11 5.86 2.53
N SER A 328 -5.94 5.67 1.51
CA SER A 328 -6.08 6.57 0.42
C SER A 328 -6.95 7.68 0.97
N PRO A 329 -6.40 8.87 1.21
CA PRO A 329 -7.20 10.09 1.39
C PRO A 329 -8.30 10.24 0.33
N LEU A 330 -8.23 9.51 -0.79
CA LEU A 330 -9.23 9.47 -1.84
C LEU A 330 -10.53 8.75 -1.46
N ARG A 331 -10.52 7.82 -0.49
CA ARG A 331 -11.72 7.05 -0.12
C ARG A 331 -11.80 6.65 1.37
N PRO A 332 -11.75 7.60 2.31
CA PRO A 332 -11.84 7.29 3.73
C PRO A 332 -13.18 6.60 4.06
N LEU A 333 -13.13 5.56 4.90
CA LEU A 333 -14.29 5.14 5.69
C LEU A 333 -14.63 6.30 6.62
N ARG A 334 -15.46 7.26 6.21
CA ARG A 334 -15.85 8.40 7.05
C ARG A 334 -16.89 7.99 8.11
N ASP A 335 -16.70 6.85 8.77
CA ASP A 335 -17.53 6.43 9.90
C ASP A 335 -16.76 6.73 11.19
N ALA A 336 -17.34 7.55 12.06
CA ALA A 336 -16.70 7.99 13.29
C ALA A 336 -16.33 6.80 14.19
N ARG A 337 -17.17 5.75 14.23
CA ARG A 337 -16.90 4.54 15.02
C ARG A 337 -15.65 3.82 14.53
N ALA A 338 -15.49 3.75 13.21
CA ALA A 338 -14.31 3.15 12.60
C ALA A 338 -13.05 3.89 13.03
N TRP A 339 -13.03 5.21 12.87
CA TRP A 339 -11.88 6.03 13.22
C TRP A 339 -11.58 6.07 14.71
N GLU A 340 -12.59 6.08 15.56
CA GLU A 340 -12.43 6.00 17.01
C GLU A 340 -11.76 4.68 17.41
N GLN A 341 -12.22 3.56 16.86
CA GLN A 341 -11.64 2.26 17.17
C GLN A 341 -10.22 2.09 16.60
N ILE A 342 -9.98 2.50 15.35
CA ILE A 342 -8.64 2.52 14.75
C ILE A 342 -7.71 3.42 15.57
N GLY A 343 -8.20 4.60 15.97
CA GLY A 343 -7.48 5.57 16.78
C GLY A 343 -6.95 4.94 18.06
N ARG A 344 -7.80 4.20 18.79
CA ARG A 344 -7.39 3.47 20.01
C ARG A 344 -6.25 2.48 19.77
N TYR A 345 -6.27 1.76 18.65
CA TYR A 345 -5.16 0.87 18.29
C TYR A 345 -3.90 1.62 17.90
N LEU A 346 -4.02 2.69 17.10
CA LEU A 346 -2.90 3.56 16.75
C LEU A 346 -2.27 4.20 17.98
N GLU A 347 -3.06 4.62 18.96
CA GLU A 347 -2.59 5.17 20.25
C GLU A 347 -1.85 4.11 21.06
N ARG A 348 -2.41 2.90 21.19
CA ARG A 348 -1.75 1.80 21.90
C ARG A 348 -0.43 1.41 21.24
N PHE A 349 -0.38 1.40 19.90
CA PHE A 349 0.87 1.25 19.17
C PHE A 349 1.82 2.43 19.39
N ALA A 350 1.33 3.66 19.32
CA ALA A 350 2.14 4.85 19.57
C ALA A 350 2.83 4.78 20.93
N LEU A 351 2.16 4.29 21.97
CA LEU A 351 2.76 4.07 23.30
C LEU A 351 3.88 3.02 23.28
N LEU A 352 3.72 1.91 22.56
CA LEU A 352 4.75 0.87 22.43
C LEU A 352 6.01 1.38 21.72
N PHE A 353 5.85 2.27 20.75
CA PHE A 353 6.92 2.83 19.93
C PHE A 353 7.40 4.21 20.42
N SER A 354 6.73 4.83 21.38
CA SER A 354 7.06 6.17 21.90
C SER A 354 8.49 6.31 22.43
N PRO A 355 9.13 5.27 23.03
CA PRO A 355 10.51 5.38 23.48
C PRO A 355 11.56 5.41 22.36
N LEU A 356 11.16 5.14 21.11
CA LEU A 356 12.11 5.10 20.00
C LEU A 356 12.68 6.48 19.69
N PRO A 357 14.00 6.60 19.44
CA PRO A 357 14.59 7.83 18.92
C PRO A 357 14.27 7.98 17.42
N LEU A 358 13.00 8.26 17.11
CA LEU A 358 12.50 8.43 15.75
C LEU A 358 13.24 9.55 15.02
N ARG A 359 13.44 9.38 13.71
CA ARG A 359 13.93 10.46 12.85
C ARG A 359 12.92 11.60 12.74
N GLU A 360 13.43 12.78 12.41
CA GLU A 360 12.61 14.00 12.33
C GLU A 360 11.45 13.84 11.34
N GLY A 361 10.27 14.33 11.71
CA GLY A 361 9.06 14.27 10.88
C GLY A 361 8.29 12.95 10.96
N LEU A 362 8.75 11.98 11.74
CA LEU A 362 8.03 10.74 12.06
C LEU A 362 7.40 10.82 13.45
N ARG A 363 6.16 10.34 13.56
CA ARG A 363 5.42 10.28 14.83
C ARG A 363 5.18 8.82 15.24
N PRO A 364 5.18 8.48 16.55
CA PRO A 364 4.92 7.11 17.00
C PRO A 364 3.62 6.51 16.44
N ALA A 365 2.56 7.31 16.31
CA ALA A 365 1.28 6.88 15.74
C ALA A 365 1.34 6.53 14.23
N GLU A 366 2.38 6.96 13.51
CA GLU A 366 2.58 6.66 12.08
C GLU A 366 3.34 5.34 11.87
N MET A 367 3.96 4.80 12.92
CA MET A 367 4.83 3.62 12.82
C MET A 367 4.06 2.36 12.45
N LEU A 368 2.87 2.15 13.03
CA LEU A 368 2.03 0.99 12.70
C LEU A 368 1.54 1.04 11.24
N PRO A 369 0.91 2.12 10.75
CA PRO A 369 0.55 2.23 9.33
C PRO A 369 1.74 2.03 8.40
N PHE A 370 2.91 2.59 8.74
CA PHE A 370 4.10 2.45 7.92
C PHE A 370 4.60 0.99 7.88
N LEU A 371 4.74 0.36 9.04
CA LEU A 371 5.16 -1.03 9.16
C LEU A 371 4.18 -1.97 8.44
N HIS A 372 2.87 -1.74 8.59
CA HIS A 372 1.84 -2.49 7.91
C HIS A 372 1.95 -2.38 6.38
N VAL A 373 2.23 -1.17 5.88
CA VAL A 373 2.39 -0.90 4.45
C VAL A 373 3.62 -1.61 3.88
N LEU A 374 4.76 -1.59 4.58
CA LEU A 374 5.98 -2.32 4.20
C LEU A 374 5.81 -3.83 4.30
N THR A 375 5.15 -4.32 5.35
CA THR A 375 4.89 -5.76 5.49
C THR A 375 3.96 -6.25 4.38
N GLY A 376 2.90 -5.48 4.11
CA GLY A 376 1.94 -5.79 3.05
C GLY A 376 2.54 -5.74 1.64
N SER A 377 3.63 -5.00 1.39
CA SER A 377 4.28 -5.02 0.07
C SER A 377 4.94 -6.36 -0.25
N LEU A 378 5.22 -7.19 0.76
CA LEU A 378 5.76 -8.54 0.58
C LEU A 378 4.71 -9.66 0.65
N MET A 379 3.54 -9.42 1.25
CA MET A 379 2.48 -10.43 1.31
C MET A 379 1.76 -10.58 -0.03
N GLN A 380 1.67 -11.81 -0.56
CA GLN A 380 0.97 -12.17 -1.79
C GLN A 380 -0.23 -13.11 -1.54
N GLU A 381 -1.02 -13.41 -2.59
CA GLU A 381 -2.22 -14.27 -2.53
C GLU A 381 -1.92 -15.74 -2.10
N GLU A 382 -0.67 -16.19 -2.21
CA GLU A 382 -0.20 -17.50 -1.72
C GLU A 382 0.93 -17.32 -0.69
N PRO A 383 0.90 -17.99 0.48
CA PRO A 383 1.06 -17.24 1.71
C PRO A 383 2.18 -17.78 2.59
N LEU A 384 3.27 -17.04 2.74
CA LEU A 384 4.02 -16.85 3.99
C LEU A 384 5.09 -15.78 3.71
N ILE A 385 5.29 -14.83 4.62
CA ILE A 385 6.53 -14.05 4.58
C ILE A 385 7.65 -14.97 5.05
N ARG A 386 8.68 -15.16 4.23
CA ARG A 386 9.85 -15.94 4.64
C ARG A 386 10.54 -15.25 5.82
N PRO A 387 11.20 -15.98 6.74
CA PRO A 387 11.97 -15.35 7.80
C PRO A 387 12.95 -14.29 7.27
N SER A 388 13.61 -14.55 6.15
CA SER A 388 14.49 -13.59 5.49
C SER A 388 13.77 -12.32 5.02
N GLU A 389 12.57 -12.46 4.46
CA GLU A 389 11.73 -11.32 4.06
C GLU A 389 11.27 -10.52 5.28
N ALA A 390 10.94 -11.18 6.39
CA ALA A 390 10.59 -10.53 7.63
C ALA A 390 11.78 -9.74 8.21
N LEU A 391 12.97 -10.34 8.19
CA LEU A 391 14.21 -9.66 8.58
C LEU A 391 14.54 -8.49 7.65
N LEU A 392 14.26 -8.60 6.36
CA LEU A 392 14.46 -7.51 5.40
C LEU A 392 13.52 -6.32 5.69
N VAL A 393 12.23 -6.58 5.95
CA VAL A 393 11.26 -5.54 6.37
C VAL A 393 11.73 -4.90 7.67
N TRP A 394 12.14 -5.71 8.65
CA TRP A 394 12.64 -5.24 9.95
C TRP A 394 13.87 -4.33 9.79
N ALA A 395 14.89 -4.78 9.05
CA ALA A 395 16.13 -4.05 8.85
C ALA A 395 15.87 -2.73 8.11
N TYR A 396 15.05 -2.77 7.06
CA TYR A 396 14.68 -1.57 6.33
C TYR A 396 13.87 -0.59 7.19
N PHE A 397 12.91 -1.10 7.96
CA PHE A 397 12.05 -0.26 8.80
C PHE A 397 12.85 0.48 9.87
N LEU A 398 13.72 -0.21 10.62
CA LEU A 398 14.50 0.42 11.69
C LEU A 398 15.69 1.23 11.15
N GLU A 399 16.39 0.71 10.14
CA GLU A 399 17.75 1.16 9.76
C GLU A 399 17.93 1.53 8.28
N GLY A 400 16.91 1.33 7.45
CA GLY A 400 16.92 1.68 6.02
C GLY A 400 17.83 0.78 5.20
N LEU A 401 18.28 1.29 4.05
CA LEU A 401 19.18 0.56 3.15
C LEU A 401 20.49 0.13 3.83
N ARG A 402 21.03 0.94 4.74
CA ARG A 402 22.23 0.58 5.51
C ARG A 402 21.99 -0.57 6.48
N GLY A 403 20.77 -0.72 6.98
CA GLY A 403 20.37 -1.89 7.76
C GLY A 403 20.40 -3.15 6.92
N ILE A 404 19.83 -3.09 5.71
CA ILE A 404 19.82 -4.23 4.77
C ILE A 404 21.25 -4.65 4.45
N GLU A 405 22.13 -3.70 4.09
CA GLU A 405 23.55 -3.94 3.84
C GLU A 405 24.22 -4.61 5.05
N ARG A 406 24.05 -4.05 6.26
CA ARG A 406 24.70 -4.59 7.47
C ARG A 406 24.26 -6.00 7.81
N HIS A 407 22.98 -6.32 7.61
CA HIS A 407 22.40 -7.62 7.97
C HIS A 407 22.27 -8.57 6.77
N ALA A 408 22.88 -8.24 5.63
CA ALA A 408 22.68 -8.95 4.36
C ALA A 408 23.06 -10.42 4.45
N GLU A 409 24.18 -10.75 5.09
CA GLU A 409 24.64 -12.14 5.25
C GLU A 409 23.68 -12.97 6.11
N GLN A 410 23.20 -12.41 7.23
CA GLN A 410 22.26 -13.10 8.13
C GLN A 410 20.88 -13.25 7.49
N ILE A 411 20.38 -12.22 6.79
CA ILE A 411 19.15 -12.30 6.00
C ILE A 411 19.27 -13.43 4.96
N SER A 412 20.42 -13.51 4.29
CA SER A 412 20.71 -14.51 3.27
C SER A 412 20.84 -15.93 3.81
N ALA A 413 21.35 -16.10 5.03
CA ALA A 413 21.40 -17.40 5.69
C ALA A 413 19.99 -17.97 5.89
N HIS A 414 19.06 -17.15 6.38
CA HIS A 414 17.66 -17.54 6.56
C HIS A 414 16.92 -17.80 5.24
N GLU A 415 17.34 -17.20 4.13
CA GLU A 415 16.78 -17.54 2.80
C GLU A 415 17.08 -19.00 2.44
N LYS A 416 18.32 -19.46 2.66
CA LYS A 416 18.77 -20.80 2.27
C LYS A 416 18.12 -21.90 3.10
N ASP A 417 17.90 -21.67 4.39
CA ASP A 417 17.22 -22.63 5.27
C ASP A 417 15.75 -22.82 4.87
N THR A 418 15.08 -21.77 4.38
CA THR A 418 13.67 -21.86 3.95
C THR A 418 13.45 -22.47 2.57
N ASP A 419 14.46 -22.48 1.70
CA ASP A 419 14.41 -23.21 0.43
C ASP A 419 14.43 -24.74 0.65
N HIS A 420 14.89 -25.20 1.82
CA HIS A 420 14.75 -26.60 2.26
C HIS A 420 13.33 -26.93 2.72
N GLU A 421 12.65 -26.02 3.42
CA GLU A 421 11.25 -26.18 3.86
C GLU A 421 10.26 -26.23 2.68
N ARG A 422 10.57 -25.54 1.56
CA ARG A 422 9.81 -25.64 0.29
C ARG A 422 9.83 -27.02 -0.37
N ARG A 423 10.79 -27.88 -0.01
CA ARG A 423 10.99 -29.21 -0.61
C ARG A 423 10.34 -30.33 0.20
N LEU A 424 9.76 -30.02 1.35
CA LEU A 424 8.93 -30.96 2.07
C LEU A 424 7.49 -30.86 1.53
N PRO A 425 6.87 -32.01 1.23
CA PRO A 425 5.67 -32.12 0.39
C PRO A 425 4.43 -31.44 0.95
#